data_AF-A0A096F5T4-F1
#
_entry.id   AF-A0A096F5T4-F1
#
_cell.length_a   1.000
_cell.length_b   1.000
_cell.length_c   1.000
_cell.angle_alpha   90.00
_cell.angle_beta   90.00
_cell.angle_gamma   90.00
#
_symmetry.space_group_name_H-M   'P 1'
#
loop_
_entity.id
_entity.type
_entity.pdbx_description
1 polymer ?
#
loop_
_entity_poly.entity_id
_entity_poly.type
_entity_poly.pdbx_seq_one_letter_code
_entity_poly.pdbx_strand_id
1 'polypeptide(L)'
;MQDVLVAPKTITIRNNSESQIYPVLATSTNAVNEWVRGCQRTNETLPTESVYKLYVNDGEGIAPGSEVTITLPLYSELGPKQYITWWNGGRVLLADRNKRLRNDEDKPMATPGDVACQAQGTTCKLTTYSSKVQFPEDAFAQLSEYTFGDAVTVSGQSLPLLNPENVGYNISYVDHVYMPVAIGVRGNPYIGYSGSAQKLSDFRSTLRSFLDGLGSGWPLYNMSELRLPGGYNIFAQRGGYLVADQDVPVQPPDGKNPPVLTVKKCLDKQCTPTEQREMQWGQSVQNIQDLWGACVDWGSENIAQYTGKKYPGDCTAPQAMKDNMTLVKDFFAENHKKYLALYASGTCQGSTPPAHVAEFKYWEAIKHIYGWVPYNEGCGAAANKLSATTVHGRDHAYVQAMYIQDLQYNYKQSAAQADPKLTINPYVKLIHDDLGMSAYGFSVDDAVGFMSELGNGLVFTVGGVQGLENPKPFNYADGFSVLLGAPDVVSENKPLLKKYGVCAIGQDASDPNCNKDKQDVTMPGSRKIVGFRVGSVPSYPMKVRFTDAQDNVYTLLIKEKFATCSGALANCPSNKTAIVDSSACSVVTAQGQKHANSDRWCAGANPNQGRDSGEAVVKNYLSYPVPVQYMP
;
A
#
# COMPACT_ATOMS: atom_id res chain seq x y z
N MET A 1 -17.09 -33.10 -0.62
CA MET A 1 -15.97 -32.16 -0.81
C MET A 1 -14.79 -32.75 -0.06
N GLN A 2 -13.63 -32.84 -0.70
CA GLN A 2 -12.41 -33.32 -0.05
C GLN A 2 -11.85 -32.17 0.78
N ASP A 3 -11.44 -32.43 2.02
CA ASP A 3 -10.85 -31.40 2.88
C ASP A 3 -9.63 -30.78 2.17
N VAL A 4 -9.64 -29.46 2.04
CA VAL A 4 -8.53 -28.72 1.44
C VAL A 4 -7.57 -28.37 2.57
N LEU A 5 -6.37 -28.95 2.52
CA LEU A 5 -5.31 -28.57 3.44
C LEU A 5 -4.89 -27.13 3.16
N VAL A 6 -5.11 -26.23 4.12
CA VAL A 6 -4.66 -24.84 4.05
C VAL A 6 -3.22 -24.78 4.53
N ALA A 7 -2.27 -24.58 3.62
CA ALA A 7 -0.87 -24.45 3.97
C ALA A 7 -0.62 -23.15 4.77
N PRO A 8 0.21 -23.18 5.82
CA PRO A 8 0.66 -21.98 6.52
C PRO A 8 1.36 -20.99 5.58
N LYS A 9 1.37 -19.71 5.95
CA LYS A 9 2.11 -18.65 5.26
C LYS A 9 3.29 -18.20 6.09
N THR A 10 4.29 -17.60 5.46
CA THR A 10 5.50 -17.14 6.15
C THR A 10 5.62 -15.62 6.17
N ILE A 11 6.18 -15.10 7.25
CA ILE A 11 6.71 -13.73 7.33
C ILE A 11 8.19 -13.85 7.67
N THR A 12 9.04 -13.52 6.71
CA THR A 12 10.48 -13.40 6.91
C THR A 12 10.82 -11.95 7.20
N ILE A 13 11.64 -11.70 8.23
CA ILE A 13 12.16 -10.37 8.56
C ILE A 13 13.67 -10.43 8.58
N ARG A 14 14.30 -9.63 7.71
CA ARG A 14 15.75 -9.53 7.61
C ARG A 14 16.23 -8.13 7.96
N ASN A 15 17.21 -8.06 8.85
CA ASN A 15 17.85 -6.81 9.23
C ASN A 15 19.09 -6.57 8.36
N ASN A 16 18.95 -5.79 7.28
CA ASN A 16 20.08 -5.35 6.44
C ASN A 16 20.65 -4.00 6.91
N SER A 17 20.07 -3.38 7.94
CA SER A 17 20.52 -2.12 8.49
C SER A 17 21.75 -2.28 9.37
N GLU A 18 22.41 -1.17 9.65
CA GLU A 18 23.58 -1.07 10.51
C GLU A 18 23.27 -1.14 12.02
N SER A 19 22.00 -1.21 12.41
CA SER A 19 21.57 -1.23 13.82
C SER A 19 20.64 -2.41 14.12
N GLN A 20 20.52 -2.75 15.40
CA GLN A 20 19.54 -3.74 15.86
C GLN A 20 18.11 -3.27 15.60
N ILE A 21 17.20 -4.21 15.29
CA ILE A 21 15.76 -3.93 15.16
C ILE A 21 14.94 -4.84 16.07
N TYR A 22 13.71 -4.45 16.38
CA TYR A 22 12.80 -5.13 17.30
C TYR A 22 11.47 -5.40 16.59
N PRO A 23 11.35 -6.55 15.91
CA PRO A 23 10.15 -6.88 15.16
C PRO A 23 8.99 -7.34 16.07
N VAL A 24 7.80 -6.83 15.79
CA VAL A 24 6.56 -7.28 16.44
C VAL A 24 5.46 -7.46 15.40
N LEU A 25 4.81 -8.61 15.41
CA LEU A 25 3.61 -8.85 14.61
C LEU A 25 2.38 -8.60 15.48
N ALA A 26 1.31 -8.04 14.93
CA ALA A 26 0.03 -7.94 15.62
C ALA A 26 -1.15 -8.30 14.72
N THR A 27 -2.21 -8.86 15.30
CA THR A 27 -3.51 -9.05 14.65
C THR A 27 -4.43 -7.85 14.90
N SER A 28 -5.64 -7.87 14.35
CA SER A 28 -6.68 -6.89 14.63
C SER A 28 -7.91 -7.52 15.30
N THR A 29 -8.78 -6.69 15.89
CA THR A 29 -10.08 -7.11 16.40
C THR A 29 -11.13 -7.03 15.31
N ASN A 30 -12.02 -8.03 15.24
CA ASN A 30 -13.02 -8.15 14.18
C ASN A 30 -14.33 -8.66 14.78
N ALA A 31 -15.45 -8.00 14.48
CA ALA A 31 -16.77 -8.48 14.90
C ALA A 31 -17.17 -9.79 14.20
N VAL A 32 -16.67 -10.01 12.98
CA VAL A 32 -16.89 -11.21 12.18
C VAL A 32 -15.56 -11.66 11.61
N ASN A 33 -15.21 -12.93 11.84
CA ASN A 33 -13.98 -13.51 11.31
C ASN A 33 -14.24 -14.29 10.02
N GLU A 34 -14.17 -13.58 8.90
CA GLU A 34 -14.49 -14.13 7.58
C GLU A 34 -13.55 -15.27 7.17
N TRP A 35 -12.29 -15.27 7.64
CA TRP A 35 -11.31 -16.31 7.32
C TRP A 35 -11.67 -17.64 7.98
N VAL A 36 -12.00 -17.63 9.27
CA VAL A 36 -12.43 -18.84 9.97
C VAL A 36 -13.77 -19.32 9.41
N ARG A 37 -14.71 -18.40 9.12
CA ARG A 37 -15.99 -18.73 8.47
C ARG A 37 -15.81 -19.38 7.10
N GLY A 38 -14.94 -18.82 6.27
CA GLY A 38 -14.63 -19.33 4.94
C GLY A 38 -13.96 -20.71 4.99
N CYS A 39 -13.09 -20.93 5.97
CA CYS A 39 -12.42 -22.20 6.20
C CYS A 39 -13.38 -23.29 6.71
N GLN A 40 -14.20 -22.96 7.72
CA GLN A 40 -15.13 -23.88 8.34
C GLN A 40 -16.46 -24.00 7.60
N ARG A 41 -16.65 -23.21 6.52
CA ARG A 41 -17.89 -23.15 5.74
C ARG A 41 -19.11 -22.86 6.62
N THR A 42 -19.06 -21.78 7.40
CA THR A 42 -20.11 -21.43 8.37
C THR A 42 -20.55 -19.95 8.33
N ASN A 43 -21.77 -19.69 8.78
CA ASN A 43 -22.31 -18.35 9.02
C ASN A 43 -22.35 -17.96 10.49
N GLU A 44 -21.82 -18.80 11.37
CA GLU A 44 -21.69 -18.46 12.79
C GLU A 44 -20.82 -17.20 12.96
N THR A 45 -21.24 -16.33 13.88
CA THR A 45 -20.44 -15.17 14.29
C THR A 45 -19.32 -15.65 15.19
N LEU A 46 -18.08 -15.54 14.70
CA LEU A 46 -16.86 -15.94 15.40
C LEU A 46 -16.00 -14.69 15.59
N PRO A 47 -16.23 -13.85 16.61
CA PRO A 47 -15.50 -12.60 16.76
C PRO A 47 -14.06 -12.83 17.22
N THR A 48 -13.16 -11.93 16.82
CA THR A 48 -11.82 -11.79 17.41
C THR A 48 -11.83 -10.55 18.30
N GLU A 49 -11.91 -10.76 19.61
CA GLU A 49 -12.17 -9.69 20.59
C GLU A 49 -10.90 -9.02 21.15
N SER A 50 -9.73 -9.52 20.80
CA SER A 50 -8.44 -9.03 21.29
C SER A 50 -7.45 -8.86 20.16
N VAL A 51 -6.54 -7.91 20.33
CA VAL A 51 -5.32 -7.78 19.55
C VAL A 51 -4.31 -8.78 20.11
N TYR A 52 -3.77 -9.65 19.26
CA TYR A 52 -2.68 -10.55 19.66
C TYR A 52 -1.37 -10.04 19.09
N LYS A 53 -0.36 -9.89 19.95
CA LYS A 53 0.97 -9.38 19.60
C LYS A 53 2.02 -10.47 19.77
N LEU A 54 2.81 -10.70 18.75
CA LEU A 54 3.87 -11.71 18.70
C LEU A 54 5.22 -11.01 18.57
N TYR A 55 5.99 -11.01 19.65
CA TYR A 55 7.30 -10.38 19.73
C TYR A 55 8.38 -11.38 19.32
N VAL A 56 9.27 -10.96 18.43
CA VAL A 56 10.47 -11.73 18.08
C VAL A 56 11.62 -11.31 18.98
N ASN A 57 12.21 -12.28 19.68
CA ASN A 57 13.31 -12.08 20.62
C ASN A 57 13.00 -10.91 21.56
N ASP A 58 11.89 -11.05 22.26
CA ASP A 58 11.27 -9.97 23.01
C ASP A 58 12.25 -9.24 23.94
N GLY A 59 12.47 -7.96 23.67
CA GLY A 59 13.45 -7.08 24.32
C GLY A 59 14.89 -7.19 23.82
N GLU A 60 15.25 -8.28 23.15
CA GLU A 60 16.57 -8.57 22.59
C GLU A 60 16.69 -8.26 21.10
N GLY A 61 15.58 -8.25 20.34
CA GLY A 61 15.56 -7.92 18.92
C GLY A 61 16.39 -8.86 18.02
N ILE A 62 16.72 -8.37 16.81
CA ILE A 62 17.57 -9.07 15.84
C ILE A 62 18.69 -8.13 15.34
N ALA A 63 19.92 -8.62 15.36
CA ALA A 63 21.12 -7.86 15.03
C ALA A 63 21.29 -7.64 13.50
N PRO A 64 22.15 -6.69 13.07
CA PRO A 64 22.52 -6.54 11.66
C PRO A 64 22.96 -7.85 10.99
N GLY A 65 22.52 -8.06 9.75
CA GLY A 65 22.84 -9.24 8.93
C GLY A 65 22.08 -10.52 9.31
N SER A 66 21.24 -10.48 10.35
CA SER A 66 20.43 -11.61 10.80
C SER A 66 19.02 -11.61 10.21
N GLU A 67 18.38 -12.78 10.26
CA GLU A 67 17.05 -13.02 9.70
C GLU A 67 16.24 -13.96 10.59
N VAL A 68 14.93 -13.75 10.62
CA VAL A 68 13.95 -14.66 11.22
C VAL A 68 12.86 -14.97 10.20
N THR A 69 12.31 -16.18 10.25
CA THR A 69 11.13 -16.57 9.48
C THR A 69 10.10 -17.15 10.42
N ILE A 70 8.94 -16.52 10.47
CA ILE A 70 7.78 -16.92 11.26
C ILE A 70 6.81 -17.64 10.32
N THR A 71 6.38 -18.84 10.69
CA THR A 71 5.36 -19.61 9.97
C THR A 71 4.04 -19.48 10.73
N LEU A 72 3.03 -18.94 10.05
CA LEU A 72 1.72 -18.61 10.60
C LEU A 72 0.64 -19.51 9.99
N PRO A 73 -0.11 -20.29 10.80
CA PRO A 73 -1.30 -20.97 10.32
C PRO A 73 -2.39 -19.94 9.98
N LEU A 74 -3.46 -20.37 9.33
CA LEU A 74 -4.64 -19.53 9.09
C LEU A 74 -5.16 -18.90 10.39
N TYR A 75 -5.33 -19.76 11.40
CA TYR A 75 -5.70 -19.39 12.75
C TYR A 75 -5.11 -20.38 13.75
N SER A 76 -4.94 -19.94 14.99
CA SER A 76 -4.69 -20.80 16.16
C SER A 76 -5.94 -20.82 17.04
N GLU A 77 -6.31 -22.00 17.54
CA GLU A 77 -7.45 -22.14 18.47
C GLU A 77 -7.01 -21.96 19.93
N LEU A 78 -7.69 -21.08 20.66
CA LEU A 78 -7.43 -20.81 22.08
C LEU A 78 -8.43 -21.53 22.99
N GLY A 79 -9.59 -21.88 22.45
CA GLY A 79 -10.71 -22.50 23.15
C GLY A 79 -11.94 -22.56 22.23
N PRO A 80 -13.08 -23.07 22.73
CA PRO A 80 -14.29 -23.20 21.92
C PRO A 80 -14.69 -21.88 21.27
N LYS A 81 -14.64 -21.84 19.93
CA LYS A 81 -14.97 -20.66 19.10
C LYS A 81 -14.09 -19.42 19.34
N GLN A 82 -12.92 -19.59 19.97
CA GLN A 82 -11.97 -18.51 20.24
C GLN A 82 -10.70 -18.73 19.43
N TYR A 83 -10.37 -17.78 18.55
CA TYR A 83 -9.29 -17.92 17.58
C TYR A 83 -8.37 -16.71 17.55
N ILE A 84 -7.07 -16.95 17.39
CA ILE A 84 -6.15 -15.94 16.84
C ILE A 84 -6.12 -16.14 15.33
N THR A 85 -6.55 -15.15 14.56
CA THR A 85 -6.50 -15.23 13.09
C THR A 85 -5.34 -14.40 12.58
N TRP A 86 -4.27 -15.11 12.20
CA TRP A 86 -3.03 -14.49 11.76
C TRP A 86 -3.13 -13.89 10.36
N TRP A 87 -4.07 -14.36 9.54
CA TRP A 87 -4.16 -13.99 8.13
C TRP A 87 -5.00 -12.73 7.84
N ASN A 88 -5.82 -12.27 8.80
CA ASN A 88 -6.81 -11.23 8.56
C ASN A 88 -6.38 -9.87 9.14
N GLY A 89 -5.82 -9.00 8.28
CA GLY A 89 -5.51 -7.60 8.64
C GLY A 89 -4.47 -7.47 9.76
N GLY A 90 -3.29 -8.06 9.56
CA GLY A 90 -2.18 -8.01 10.51
C GLY A 90 -1.21 -6.85 10.26
N ARG A 91 -0.42 -6.52 11.29
CA ARG A 91 0.64 -5.51 11.26
C ARG A 91 1.99 -6.13 11.53
N VAL A 92 3.02 -5.63 10.85
CA VAL A 92 4.43 -5.86 11.17
C VAL A 92 5.03 -4.52 11.57
N LEU A 93 5.33 -4.35 12.86
CA LEU A 93 6.08 -3.21 13.36
C LEU A 93 7.56 -3.53 13.34
N LEU A 94 8.33 -2.67 12.68
CA LEU A 94 9.78 -2.74 12.64
C LEU A 94 10.32 -1.51 13.37
N ALA A 95 10.80 -1.74 14.59
CA ALA A 95 11.33 -0.70 15.46
C ALA A 95 12.85 -0.73 15.54
N ASP A 96 13.49 0.42 15.69
CA ASP A 96 14.93 0.54 15.96
C ASP A 96 15.22 0.78 17.45
N ARG A 97 14.19 0.80 18.30
CA ARG A 97 14.30 0.86 19.77
C ARG A 97 13.31 -0.08 20.46
N ASN A 98 13.77 -0.75 21.52
CA ASN A 98 12.90 -1.51 22.43
C ASN A 98 12.19 -0.59 23.43
N LYS A 99 11.41 0.36 22.94
CA LYS A 99 10.67 1.31 23.79
C LYS A 99 9.28 1.54 23.22
N ARG A 100 8.27 1.60 24.10
CA ARG A 100 6.86 1.81 23.73
C ARG A 100 6.31 0.77 22.76
N LEU A 101 6.89 -0.43 22.75
CA LEU A 101 6.37 -1.56 21.99
C LEU A 101 5.30 -2.31 22.77
N ARG A 102 5.42 -2.33 24.11
CA ARG A 102 4.41 -2.86 25.04
C ARG A 102 3.63 -1.74 25.72
N ASN A 103 2.43 -2.07 26.18
CA ASN A 103 1.62 -1.21 27.05
C ASN A 103 1.04 -2.02 28.23
N ASP A 104 0.42 -1.31 29.19
CA ASP A 104 -0.12 -1.91 30.42
C ASP A 104 -1.30 -2.87 30.17
N GLU A 105 -1.95 -2.80 28.99
CA GLU A 105 -3.02 -3.71 28.61
C GLU A 105 -2.51 -5.04 28.04
N ASP A 106 -1.21 -5.13 27.71
CA ASP A 106 -0.60 -6.32 27.14
C ASP A 106 -0.44 -7.42 28.21
N LYS A 107 -1.29 -8.44 28.12
CA LYS A 107 -1.27 -9.60 29.02
C LYS A 107 -0.50 -10.76 28.38
N PRO A 108 0.57 -11.25 29.02
CA PRO A 108 1.35 -12.36 28.47
C PRO A 108 0.50 -13.62 28.39
N MET A 109 0.72 -14.41 27.34
CA MET A 109 0.08 -15.70 27.15
C MET A 109 1.06 -16.69 26.50
N ALA A 110 0.72 -17.97 26.53
CA ALA A 110 1.49 -18.99 25.81
C ALA A 110 1.42 -18.73 24.31
N THR A 111 2.58 -18.76 23.64
CA THR A 111 2.63 -18.75 22.18
C THR A 111 2.00 -20.03 21.65
N PRO A 112 1.01 -19.97 20.73
CA PRO A 112 0.40 -21.15 20.16
C PRO A 112 1.43 -22.09 19.52
N GLY A 113 1.30 -23.40 19.78
CA GLY A 113 2.28 -24.40 19.33
C GLY A 113 2.30 -24.66 17.82
N ASP A 114 1.30 -24.16 17.09
CA ASP A 114 1.20 -24.19 15.64
C ASP A 114 1.86 -22.99 14.95
N VAL A 115 2.33 -22.00 15.71
CA VAL A 115 3.19 -20.91 15.23
C VAL A 115 4.65 -21.32 15.43
N ALA A 116 5.40 -21.39 14.34
CA ALA A 116 6.82 -21.77 14.37
C ALA A 116 7.72 -20.59 13.99
N CYS A 117 8.96 -20.61 14.48
CA CYS A 117 9.96 -19.65 14.05
C CYS A 117 11.33 -20.29 13.83
N GLN A 118 12.03 -19.79 12.81
CA GLN A 118 13.39 -20.16 12.45
C GLN A 118 14.23 -18.91 12.32
N ALA A 119 15.54 -19.01 12.51
CA ALA A 119 16.45 -17.88 12.40
C ALA A 119 17.76 -18.25 11.69
N GLN A 120 18.37 -17.24 11.10
CA GLN A 120 19.74 -17.27 10.60
C GLN A 120 20.52 -16.10 11.23
N GLY A 121 21.67 -16.40 11.86
CA GLY A 121 22.51 -15.37 12.48
C GLY A 121 21.95 -14.75 13.76
N THR A 122 20.86 -15.29 14.30
CA THR A 122 20.24 -14.89 15.58
C THR A 122 19.43 -16.07 16.14
N THR A 123 18.88 -15.93 17.36
CA THR A 123 17.85 -16.85 17.89
C THR A 123 16.48 -16.48 17.32
N CYS A 124 15.50 -17.39 17.38
CA CYS A 124 14.10 -16.98 17.28
C CYS A 124 13.30 -17.51 18.46
N LYS A 125 13.04 -16.64 19.43
CA LYS A 125 12.14 -16.86 20.54
C LYS A 125 10.91 -15.98 20.36
N LEU A 126 9.73 -16.60 20.39
CA LEU A 126 8.46 -15.90 20.24
C LEU A 126 7.77 -15.74 21.59
N THR A 127 7.39 -14.51 21.93
CA THR A 127 6.55 -14.21 23.10
C THR A 127 5.23 -13.62 22.63
N THR A 128 4.11 -14.14 23.14
CA THR A 128 2.77 -13.72 22.74
C THR A 128 2.07 -12.94 23.85
N TYR A 129 1.38 -11.87 23.47
CA TYR A 129 0.54 -11.07 24.34
C TYR A 129 -0.86 -10.93 23.75
N SER A 130 -1.86 -10.78 24.62
CA SER A 130 -3.21 -10.36 24.27
C SER A 130 -3.47 -8.95 24.81
N SER A 131 -4.17 -8.11 24.05
CA SER A 131 -4.42 -6.71 24.38
C SER A 131 -5.79 -6.27 23.89
N LYS A 132 -6.34 -5.19 24.44
CA LYS A 132 -7.54 -4.53 23.90
C LYS A 132 -7.20 -3.35 22.98
N VAL A 133 -5.93 -2.95 22.94
CA VAL A 133 -5.45 -1.84 22.12
C VAL A 133 -4.32 -2.26 21.19
N GLN A 134 -4.18 -1.51 20.09
CA GLN A 134 -3.02 -1.60 19.20
C GLN A 134 -1.77 -0.94 19.82
N PHE A 135 -0.70 -0.86 19.04
CA PHE A 135 0.49 -0.10 19.42
C PHE A 135 0.18 1.40 19.58
N PRO A 136 0.84 2.08 20.53
CA PRO A 136 0.66 3.52 20.69
C PRO A 136 1.22 4.26 19.48
N GLU A 137 0.61 5.41 19.16
CA GLU A 137 1.00 6.20 17.99
C GLU A 137 2.45 6.67 18.05
N ASP A 138 3.05 6.77 19.24
CA ASP A 138 4.41 7.29 19.48
C ASP A 138 5.48 6.18 19.59
N ALA A 139 5.18 4.96 19.14
CA ALA A 139 6.17 3.90 19.02
C ALA A 139 7.30 4.28 18.04
N PHE A 140 8.53 3.87 18.33
CA PHE A 140 9.72 4.08 17.49
C PHE A 140 9.77 3.06 16.34
N ALA A 141 8.71 3.03 15.51
CA ALA A 141 8.52 1.99 14.52
C ALA A 141 7.98 2.50 13.18
N GLN A 142 8.40 1.82 12.11
CA GLN A 142 7.67 1.86 10.85
C GLN A 142 6.56 0.82 10.90
N LEU A 143 5.34 1.25 10.52
CA LEU A 143 4.19 0.36 10.41
C LEU A 143 4.09 -0.16 8.98
N SER A 144 3.81 -1.45 8.87
CA SER A 144 3.47 -2.13 7.63
C SER A 144 2.37 -3.14 7.90
N GLU A 145 1.55 -3.44 6.91
CA GLU A 145 0.39 -4.30 7.09
C GLU A 145 0.40 -5.45 6.07
N TYR A 146 -0.29 -6.52 6.44
CA TYR A 146 -0.44 -7.70 5.60
C TYR A 146 -1.81 -8.33 5.78
N THR A 147 -2.23 -9.08 4.77
CA THR A 147 -3.42 -9.94 4.79
C THR A 147 -3.12 -11.16 3.92
N PHE A 148 -3.39 -12.36 4.39
CA PHE A 148 -3.13 -13.58 3.62
C PHE A 148 -4.43 -14.23 3.20
N GLY A 149 -4.57 -14.55 1.92
CA GLY A 149 -5.81 -15.05 1.35
C GLY A 149 -6.96 -14.04 1.46
N ASP A 150 -8.17 -14.53 1.21
CA ASP A 150 -9.44 -13.80 1.28
C ASP A 150 -10.57 -14.77 1.62
N ALA A 151 -11.75 -14.28 1.96
CA ALA A 151 -12.95 -15.06 2.17
C ALA A 151 -14.09 -14.51 1.31
N VAL A 152 -14.51 -15.27 0.31
CA VAL A 152 -15.44 -14.82 -0.72
C VAL A 152 -16.76 -15.57 -0.67
N THR A 153 -17.88 -14.85 -0.84
CA THR A 153 -19.18 -15.49 -1.06
C THR A 153 -19.36 -15.73 -2.56
N VAL A 154 -19.33 -17.00 -2.97
CA VAL A 154 -19.49 -17.38 -4.36
C VAL A 154 -20.97 -17.32 -4.75
N SER A 155 -21.28 -16.79 -5.94
CA SER A 155 -22.65 -16.72 -6.45
C SER A 155 -23.34 -18.10 -6.41
N GLY A 156 -24.58 -18.12 -5.93
CA GLY A 156 -25.34 -19.36 -5.71
C GLY A 156 -24.98 -20.14 -4.44
N GLN A 157 -24.03 -19.67 -3.62
CA GLN A 157 -23.71 -20.24 -2.31
C GLN A 157 -24.06 -19.28 -1.17
N SER A 158 -24.62 -19.80 -0.08
CA SER A 158 -24.96 -19.03 1.13
C SER A 158 -23.84 -18.98 2.18
N LEU A 159 -22.76 -19.75 1.96
CA LEU A 159 -21.63 -19.87 2.88
C LEU A 159 -20.36 -19.33 2.20
N PRO A 160 -19.51 -18.57 2.92
CA PRO A 160 -18.26 -18.06 2.38
C PRO A 160 -17.27 -19.19 2.10
N LEU A 161 -16.33 -18.94 1.19
CA LEU A 161 -15.26 -19.85 0.79
C LEU A 161 -13.91 -19.17 1.02
N LEU A 162 -12.99 -19.86 1.69
CA LEU A 162 -11.62 -19.39 1.83
C LEU A 162 -10.88 -19.44 0.49
N ASN A 163 -10.15 -18.38 0.21
CA ASN A 163 -9.37 -18.15 -1.00
C ASN A 163 -7.90 -17.89 -0.62
N PRO A 164 -7.08 -18.93 -0.38
CA PRO A 164 -5.83 -18.82 0.40
C PRO A 164 -4.61 -18.31 -0.38
N GLU A 165 -4.72 -17.99 -1.66
CA GLU A 165 -3.56 -18.04 -2.55
C GLU A 165 -2.76 -16.75 -2.60
N ASN A 166 -3.44 -15.62 -2.45
CA ASN A 166 -2.78 -14.32 -2.51
C ASN A 166 -2.21 -13.91 -1.16
N VAL A 167 -1.17 -13.07 -1.20
CA VAL A 167 -0.69 -12.29 -0.07
C VAL A 167 -0.91 -10.82 -0.39
N GLY A 168 -1.71 -10.18 0.46
CA GLY A 168 -1.98 -8.76 0.54
C GLY A 168 -0.93 -8.07 1.41
N TYR A 169 -0.39 -6.94 0.97
CA TYR A 169 0.55 -6.14 1.76
C TYR A 169 0.60 -4.68 1.32
N ASN A 170 0.96 -3.82 2.27
CA ASN A 170 1.11 -2.39 2.08
C ASN A 170 2.08 -1.82 3.12
N ILE A 171 2.74 -0.73 2.73
CA ILE A 171 3.46 0.14 3.66
C ILE A 171 2.75 1.49 3.67
N SER A 172 2.18 1.84 4.82
CA SER A 172 1.56 3.16 5.00
C SER A 172 2.65 4.17 5.37
N TYR A 173 3.10 4.93 4.37
CA TYR A 173 3.77 6.21 4.61
C TYR A 173 2.78 7.39 4.57
N VAL A 174 1.46 7.11 4.46
CA VAL A 174 0.38 8.09 4.58
C VAL A 174 0.38 8.71 5.97
N ASP A 175 0.52 7.88 7.00
CA ASP A 175 0.52 8.34 8.38
C ASP A 175 1.85 8.99 8.73
N HIS A 176 2.95 8.28 8.48
CA HIS A 176 4.29 8.75 8.79
C HIS A 176 5.40 7.99 8.06
N VAL A 177 6.56 8.65 7.95
CA VAL A 177 7.83 8.05 7.53
C VAL A 177 8.83 7.99 8.67
N TYR A 178 9.33 6.79 8.92
CA TYR A 178 10.27 6.50 10.00
C TYR A 178 11.49 5.67 9.59
N MET A 179 11.30 4.52 8.93
CA MET A 179 12.40 3.63 8.55
C MET A 179 12.29 3.11 7.10
N PRO A 180 13.41 2.75 6.45
CA PRO A 180 13.41 2.13 5.13
C PRO A 180 13.03 0.66 5.26
N VAL A 181 11.76 0.36 4.98
CA VAL A 181 11.24 -1.01 4.94
C VAL A 181 10.91 -1.35 3.49
N ALA A 182 11.34 -2.51 3.03
CA ALA A 182 10.93 -3.10 1.76
C ALA A 182 10.20 -4.43 1.98
N ILE A 183 9.11 -4.64 1.26
CA ILE A 183 8.29 -5.86 1.33
C ILE A 183 8.24 -6.52 -0.04
N GLY A 184 8.72 -7.76 -0.11
CA GLY A 184 8.61 -8.63 -1.29
C GLY A 184 7.73 -9.85 -1.04
N VAL A 185 7.24 -10.45 -2.12
CA VAL A 185 6.47 -11.69 -2.08
C VAL A 185 7.40 -12.89 -1.97
N ARG A 186 7.03 -13.87 -1.13
CA ARG A 186 7.72 -15.17 -1.04
C ARG A 186 7.10 -16.17 -2.03
N GLY A 187 7.94 -16.88 -2.80
CA GLY A 187 7.50 -17.87 -3.78
C GLY A 187 7.00 -17.26 -5.10
N ASN A 188 7.34 -15.99 -5.36
CA ASN A 188 7.01 -15.32 -6.61
C ASN A 188 8.06 -14.26 -6.95
N PRO A 189 9.17 -14.65 -7.62
CA PRO A 189 10.30 -13.76 -7.88
C PRO A 189 10.03 -12.72 -8.98
N TYR A 190 8.82 -12.71 -9.57
CA TYR A 190 8.48 -11.82 -10.68
C TYR A 190 7.74 -10.56 -10.24
N ILE A 191 7.47 -10.42 -8.94
CA ILE A 191 6.88 -9.23 -8.34
C ILE A 191 7.99 -8.45 -7.62
N GLY A 192 8.19 -7.18 -7.99
CA GLY A 192 9.12 -6.29 -7.29
C GLY A 192 8.66 -5.97 -5.87
N TYR A 193 9.57 -5.44 -5.04
CA TYR A 193 9.23 -5.05 -3.67
C TYR A 193 8.47 -3.70 -3.61
N SER A 194 7.63 -3.51 -2.60
CA SER A 194 7.07 -2.20 -2.22
C SER A 194 7.87 -1.60 -1.07
N GLY A 195 7.96 -0.26 -0.99
CA GLY A 195 8.70 0.46 0.07
C GLY A 195 10.07 1.00 -0.33
N SER A 196 10.99 1.11 0.63
CA SER A 196 12.37 1.59 0.43
C SER A 196 13.39 0.59 0.96
N ALA A 197 14.39 0.29 0.12
CA ALA A 197 15.55 -0.51 0.50
C ALA A 197 16.82 0.33 0.70
N GLN A 198 16.69 1.65 0.88
CA GLN A 198 17.83 2.52 1.20
C GLN A 198 18.47 2.09 2.53
N LYS A 199 19.79 2.31 2.68
CA LYS A 199 20.46 2.15 3.98
C LYS A 199 19.85 3.10 5.00
N LEU A 200 19.83 2.70 6.27
CA LEU A 200 19.18 3.49 7.32
C LEU A 200 19.84 4.86 7.47
N SER A 201 21.17 4.95 7.44
CA SER A 201 21.92 6.21 7.50
C SER A 201 21.60 7.16 6.33
N ASP A 202 21.61 6.66 5.09
CA ASP A 202 21.26 7.42 3.88
C ASP A 202 19.80 7.92 3.94
N PHE A 203 18.90 7.05 4.39
CA PHE A 203 17.50 7.37 4.60
C PHE A 203 17.32 8.53 5.60
N ARG A 204 17.96 8.44 6.78
CA ARG A 204 17.91 9.49 7.81
C ARG A 204 18.56 10.79 7.33
N SER A 205 19.63 10.70 6.51
CA SER A 205 20.25 11.87 5.86
C SER A 205 19.29 12.56 4.89
N THR A 206 18.53 11.77 4.12
CA THR A 206 17.52 12.26 3.18
C THR A 206 16.38 12.97 3.91
N LEU A 207 15.87 12.41 5.01
CA LEU A 207 14.88 13.09 5.87
C LEU A 207 15.38 14.45 6.37
N ARG A 208 16.65 14.54 6.81
CA ARG A 208 17.25 15.82 7.24
C ARG A 208 17.35 16.81 6.09
N SER A 209 17.82 16.36 4.93
CA SER A 209 17.95 17.18 3.73
C SER A 209 16.60 17.75 3.27
N PHE A 210 15.52 16.99 3.39
CA PHE A 210 14.17 17.48 3.16
C PHE A 210 13.78 18.60 4.12
N LEU A 211 14.04 18.43 5.42
CA LEU A 211 13.75 19.44 6.46
C LEU A 211 14.58 20.71 6.30
N ASP A 212 15.74 20.65 5.65
CA ASP A 212 16.56 21.82 5.33
C ASP A 212 16.20 22.44 3.97
N GLY A 213 15.37 21.77 3.16
CA GLY A 213 14.96 22.17 1.81
C GLY A 213 13.45 22.41 1.66
N LEU A 214 12.80 21.66 0.77
CA LEU A 214 11.38 21.82 0.44
C LEU A 214 10.45 21.59 1.66
N GLY A 215 10.91 20.78 2.61
CA GLY A 215 10.26 20.50 3.88
C GLY A 215 10.67 21.45 5.00
N SER A 216 11.20 22.64 4.71
CA SER A 216 11.60 23.58 5.76
C SER A 216 10.44 23.92 6.71
N GLY A 217 10.61 23.58 7.99
CA GLY A 217 9.56 23.71 8.99
C GLY A 217 8.42 22.70 8.86
N TRP A 218 8.60 21.60 8.12
CA TRP A 218 7.67 20.48 8.14
C TRP A 218 7.51 19.98 9.59
N PRO A 219 6.28 19.67 10.04
CA PRO A 219 6.06 19.12 11.37
C PRO A 219 6.79 17.80 11.57
N LEU A 220 7.15 17.52 12.81
CA LEU A 220 7.79 16.30 13.26
C LEU A 220 7.01 15.78 14.47
N TYR A 221 6.90 14.47 14.61
CA TYR A 221 6.45 13.92 15.89
C TYR A 221 7.47 14.32 16.97
N ASN A 222 6.96 14.69 18.14
CA ASN A 222 7.76 15.09 19.28
C ASN A 222 8.45 13.87 19.91
N MET A 223 9.45 13.38 19.21
CA MET A 223 10.21 12.17 19.48
C MET A 223 11.70 12.45 19.31
N SER A 224 12.54 11.68 19.99
CA SER A 224 14.00 11.82 19.89
C SER A 224 14.57 11.42 18.53
N GLU A 225 13.80 10.68 17.72
CA GLU A 225 14.17 10.31 16.35
C GLU A 225 13.28 11.00 15.32
N LEU A 226 13.84 11.24 14.14
CA LEU A 226 13.12 11.89 13.05
C LEU A 226 11.99 11.00 12.52
N ARG A 227 10.76 11.37 12.87
CA ARG A 227 9.55 10.78 12.33
C ARG A 227 8.69 11.90 11.77
N LEU A 228 8.42 11.83 10.46
CA LEU A 228 7.67 12.88 9.78
C LEU A 228 6.24 12.39 9.55
N PRO A 229 5.21 13.13 10.01
CA PRO A 229 3.83 12.89 9.60
C PRO A 229 3.65 13.11 8.10
N GLY A 230 2.75 12.35 7.48
CA GLY A 230 2.31 12.60 6.11
C GLY A 230 1.41 13.84 5.99
N GLY A 231 1.09 14.20 4.74
CA GLY A 231 0.38 15.44 4.42
C GLY A 231 -1.02 15.58 5.04
N TYR A 232 -1.69 14.48 5.38
CA TYR A 232 -2.95 14.52 6.15
C TYR A 232 -2.70 14.78 7.63
N ASN A 233 -1.74 14.06 8.23
CA ASN A 233 -1.48 14.05 9.66
C ASN A 233 -0.96 15.40 10.17
N ILE A 234 -0.27 16.20 9.35
CA ILE A 234 0.11 17.57 9.72
C ILE A 234 -1.09 18.47 10.04
N PHE A 235 -2.27 18.19 9.47
CA PHE A 235 -3.50 18.94 9.73
C PHE A 235 -4.34 18.25 10.79
N ALA A 236 -4.50 16.93 10.70
CA ALA A 236 -5.32 16.16 11.62
C ALA A 236 -4.77 16.17 13.07
N GLN A 237 -3.45 16.17 13.24
CA GLN A 237 -2.80 16.06 14.55
C GLN A 237 -2.24 17.39 15.09
N ARG A 238 -2.44 18.52 14.39
CA ARG A 238 -1.96 19.86 14.82
C ARG A 238 -2.54 20.33 16.16
N GLY A 239 -3.65 19.75 16.63
CA GLY A 239 -4.23 20.09 17.94
C GLY A 239 -3.82 19.13 19.06
N GLY A 240 -3.06 18.07 18.75
CA GLY A 240 -2.83 16.94 19.64
C GLY A 240 -1.80 17.24 20.72
N TYR A 241 -2.00 16.61 21.89
CA TYR A 241 -1.04 16.62 23.00
C TYR A 241 -0.72 15.20 23.45
N LEU A 242 0.55 14.92 23.70
CA LEU A 242 1.03 13.65 24.21
C LEU A 242 0.81 13.57 25.73
N VAL A 243 0.76 12.36 26.26
CA VAL A 243 0.96 12.17 27.70
C VAL A 243 2.40 12.53 28.04
N ALA A 244 2.62 13.23 29.16
CA ALA A 244 3.97 13.59 29.58
C ALA A 244 4.83 12.34 29.82
N ASP A 245 5.94 12.25 29.10
CA ASP A 245 6.94 11.18 29.18
C ASP A 245 8.33 11.85 29.13
N GLN A 246 9.26 11.38 29.97
CA GLN A 246 10.61 11.93 30.10
C GLN A 246 11.40 11.89 28.78
N ASP A 247 11.06 10.99 27.87
CA ASP A 247 11.72 10.83 26.58
C ASP A 247 11.11 11.70 25.47
N VAL A 248 10.08 12.47 25.78
CA VAL A 248 9.57 13.52 24.88
C VAL A 248 10.55 14.69 24.91
N PRO A 249 11.22 15.03 23.78
CA PRO A 249 12.31 16.00 23.79
C PRO A 249 11.85 17.46 23.97
N VAL A 250 10.66 17.82 23.49
CA VAL A 250 10.11 19.17 23.63
C VAL A 250 9.04 19.17 24.72
N GLN A 251 9.40 19.73 25.87
CA GLN A 251 8.52 19.85 27.04
C GLN A 251 8.37 21.33 27.41
N PRO A 252 7.20 21.95 27.13
CA PRO A 252 6.94 23.31 27.57
C PRO A 252 7.04 23.42 29.10
N PRO A 253 7.66 24.48 29.66
CA PRO A 253 7.81 24.64 31.11
C PRO A 253 6.52 25.08 31.83
N ASP A 254 5.37 24.96 31.17
CA ASP A 254 4.06 25.41 31.66
C ASP A 254 3.30 24.34 32.48
N GLY A 255 3.90 23.17 32.67
CA GLY A 255 3.32 22.05 33.43
C GLY A 255 2.17 21.33 32.70
N LYS A 256 1.94 21.61 31.42
CA LYS A 256 0.92 20.96 30.60
C LYS A 256 1.54 19.87 29.72
N ASN A 257 0.67 19.01 29.19
CA ASN A 257 1.05 17.99 28.23
C ASN A 257 1.75 18.59 26.99
N PRO A 258 2.87 17.99 26.53
CA PRO A 258 3.60 18.48 25.37
C PRO A 258 2.82 18.23 24.07
N PRO A 259 3.06 19.01 22.99
CA PRO A 259 2.36 18.82 21.73
C PRO A 259 2.80 17.52 21.03
N VAL A 260 1.88 16.92 20.26
CA VAL A 260 2.16 15.75 19.41
C VAL A 260 3.15 16.09 18.30
N LEU A 261 2.93 17.25 17.67
CA LEU A 261 3.76 17.75 16.58
C LEU A 261 4.60 18.94 17.04
N THR A 262 5.83 19.01 16.53
CA THR A 262 6.76 20.12 16.75
C THR A 262 7.56 20.37 15.46
N VAL A 263 8.57 21.22 15.50
CA VAL A 263 9.47 21.47 14.36
C VAL A 263 10.92 21.12 14.72
N LYS A 264 11.76 20.92 13.70
CA LYS A 264 13.18 20.58 13.86
C LYS A 264 13.91 21.54 14.81
N LYS A 265 13.65 22.85 14.71
CA LYS A 265 14.18 23.88 15.61
C LYS A 265 13.96 23.55 17.09
N CYS A 266 12.78 23.05 17.45
CA CYS A 266 12.47 22.74 18.84
C CYS A 266 13.12 21.42 19.28
N LEU A 267 13.15 20.40 18.42
CA LEU A 267 13.90 19.15 18.69
C LEU A 267 15.39 19.41 18.90
N ASP A 268 15.96 20.36 18.15
CA ASP A 268 17.36 20.79 18.27
C ASP A 268 17.61 21.70 19.49
N LYS A 269 16.60 21.88 20.37
CA LYS A 269 16.66 22.70 21.59
C LYS A 269 16.92 24.19 21.34
N GLN A 270 16.46 24.71 20.20
CA GLN A 270 16.62 26.11 19.81
C GLN A 270 15.33 26.94 19.96
N CYS A 271 14.24 26.33 20.43
CA CYS A 271 12.97 27.02 20.67
C CYS A 271 12.94 27.70 22.05
N THR A 272 12.36 28.89 22.09
CA THR A 272 11.93 29.56 23.31
C THR A 272 10.79 28.79 24.00
N PRO A 273 10.53 29.00 25.30
CA PRO A 273 9.39 28.38 26.00
C PRO A 273 8.04 28.53 25.30
N THR A 274 7.76 29.70 24.73
CA THR A 274 6.52 29.94 23.95
C THR A 274 6.51 29.13 22.67
N GLU A 275 7.63 29.06 21.95
CA GLU A 275 7.73 28.27 20.71
C GLU A 275 7.59 26.77 20.97
N GLN A 276 8.09 26.26 22.10
CA GLN A 276 7.88 24.85 22.48
C GLN A 276 6.39 24.48 22.58
N ARG A 277 5.54 25.47 22.90
CA ARG A 277 4.08 25.30 23.01
C ARG A 277 3.37 25.46 21.68
N GLU A 278 3.74 26.49 20.92
CA GLU A 278 2.93 27.01 19.81
C GLU A 278 3.50 26.65 18.43
N MET A 279 4.81 26.40 18.31
CA MET A 279 5.48 26.15 17.04
C MET A 279 5.40 24.67 16.63
N GLN A 280 4.25 24.30 16.06
CA GLN A 280 3.96 22.93 15.63
C GLN A 280 4.14 22.70 14.12
N TRP A 281 4.50 23.75 13.37
CA TRP A 281 4.69 23.77 11.93
C TRP A 281 5.46 25.03 11.52
N GLY A 282 5.91 25.11 10.27
CA GLY A 282 6.66 26.24 9.73
C GLY A 282 6.42 26.46 8.25
N GLN A 283 7.44 26.98 7.55
CA GLN A 283 7.28 27.61 6.24
C GLN A 283 6.67 26.69 5.17
N SER A 284 7.03 25.42 5.12
CA SER A 284 6.49 24.47 4.13
C SER A 284 4.97 24.32 4.25
N VAL A 285 4.45 24.24 5.47
CA VAL A 285 3.00 24.17 5.71
C VAL A 285 2.33 25.55 5.52
N GLN A 286 3.04 26.64 5.84
CA GLN A 286 2.55 27.98 5.51
C GLN A 286 2.35 28.14 4.00
N ASN A 287 3.29 27.64 3.17
CA ASN A 287 3.18 27.73 1.71
C ASN A 287 1.93 26.99 1.22
N ILE A 288 1.62 25.83 1.79
CA ILE A 288 0.39 25.08 1.48
C ILE A 288 -0.85 25.92 1.83
N GLN A 289 -0.90 26.49 3.04
CA GLN A 289 -2.02 27.32 3.49
C GLN A 289 -2.18 28.59 2.65
N ASP A 290 -1.06 29.24 2.31
CA ASP A 290 -1.01 30.41 1.45
C ASP A 290 -1.53 30.10 0.06
N LEU A 291 -1.13 28.95 -0.51
CA LEU A 291 -1.59 28.51 -1.82
C LEU A 291 -3.11 28.29 -1.82
N TRP A 292 -3.65 27.54 -0.86
CA TRP A 292 -5.10 27.31 -0.76
C TRP A 292 -5.90 28.58 -0.47
N GLY A 293 -5.42 29.48 0.38
CA GLY A 293 -6.14 30.71 0.70
C GLY A 293 -5.98 31.83 -0.33
N ALA A 294 -4.89 31.85 -1.10
CA ALA A 294 -4.71 32.81 -2.18
C ALA A 294 -5.43 32.40 -3.45
N CYS A 295 -5.46 31.10 -3.77
CA CYS A 295 -5.85 30.59 -5.09
C CYS A 295 -7.24 29.97 -5.17
N VAL A 296 -7.91 29.75 -4.03
CA VAL A 296 -9.25 29.17 -3.98
C VAL A 296 -10.21 30.09 -3.21
N ASP A 297 -11.41 30.28 -3.76
CA ASP A 297 -12.48 31.04 -3.10
C ASP A 297 -13.18 30.17 -2.04
N TRP A 298 -13.07 30.58 -0.77
CA TRP A 298 -13.72 29.97 0.39
C TRP A 298 -15.01 30.68 0.80
N GLY A 299 -15.54 31.57 -0.05
CA GLY A 299 -16.75 32.32 0.18
C GLY A 299 -16.57 33.36 1.30
N SER A 300 -17.53 33.42 2.23
CA SER A 300 -17.54 34.41 3.31
C SER A 300 -16.74 34.00 4.56
N GLU A 301 -16.06 32.85 4.55
CA GLU A 301 -15.26 32.41 5.70
C GLU A 301 -14.04 33.31 5.91
N ASN A 302 -13.83 33.76 7.16
CA ASN A 302 -12.59 34.44 7.52
C ASN A 302 -11.47 33.43 7.81
N ILE A 303 -10.57 33.25 6.85
CA ILE A 303 -9.43 32.34 6.96
C ILE A 303 -8.13 33.03 7.42
N ALA A 304 -8.20 34.28 7.91
CA ALA A 304 -7.01 35.07 8.29
C ALA A 304 -6.19 34.43 9.42
N GLN A 305 -6.79 33.54 10.22
CA GLN A 305 -6.08 32.75 11.22
C GLN A 305 -5.14 31.69 10.62
N TYR A 306 -5.33 31.31 9.36
CA TYR A 306 -4.53 30.29 8.67
C TYR A 306 -3.55 30.91 7.66
N THR A 307 -3.91 32.01 7.02
CA THR A 307 -3.03 32.66 6.05
C THR A 307 -3.27 34.16 5.98
N GLY A 308 -2.19 34.91 5.75
CA GLY A 308 -2.26 36.35 5.46
C GLY A 308 -2.52 36.67 3.99
N LYS A 309 -2.57 35.67 3.11
CA LYS A 309 -2.80 35.85 1.67
C LYS A 309 -4.29 35.99 1.35
N LYS A 310 -4.60 36.78 0.33
CA LYS A 310 -5.97 37.13 -0.07
C LYS A 310 -6.30 36.61 -1.46
N TYR A 311 -7.40 35.88 -1.55
CA TYR A 311 -8.01 35.52 -2.83
C TYR A 311 -8.67 36.73 -3.52
N PRO A 312 -8.59 36.83 -4.87
CA PRO A 312 -7.67 36.12 -5.77
C PRO A 312 -6.31 36.84 -5.93
N GLY A 313 -6.15 38.03 -5.32
CA GLY A 313 -5.10 38.99 -5.65
C GLY A 313 -3.67 38.52 -5.35
N ASP A 314 -3.48 37.65 -4.36
CA ASP A 314 -2.15 37.15 -3.98
C ASP A 314 -1.76 35.82 -4.65
N CYS A 315 -2.64 35.25 -5.49
CA CYS A 315 -2.34 33.96 -6.12
C CYS A 315 -1.37 34.10 -7.29
N THR A 316 -0.22 33.44 -7.19
CA THR A 316 0.80 33.35 -8.25
C THR A 316 0.72 32.07 -9.08
N ALA A 317 -0.19 31.16 -8.75
CA ALA A 317 -0.30 29.87 -9.43
C ALA A 317 -0.82 30.00 -10.88
N PRO A 318 -0.34 29.15 -11.81
CA PRO A 318 -0.89 29.08 -13.18
C PRO A 318 -2.39 28.81 -13.20
N GLN A 319 -3.08 29.25 -14.26
CA GLN A 319 -4.55 29.11 -14.36
C GLN A 319 -5.02 27.65 -14.23
N ALA A 320 -4.37 26.72 -14.93
CA ALA A 320 -4.70 25.30 -14.85
C ALA A 320 -4.64 24.75 -13.41
N MET A 321 -3.65 25.19 -12.62
CA MET A 321 -3.53 24.76 -11.23
C MET A 321 -4.66 25.33 -10.36
N LYS A 322 -5.03 26.60 -10.56
CA LYS A 322 -6.16 27.24 -9.86
C LYS A 322 -7.48 26.54 -10.17
N ASP A 323 -7.71 26.20 -11.43
CA ASP A 323 -8.91 25.49 -11.88
C ASP A 323 -8.98 24.09 -11.26
N ASN A 324 -7.85 23.38 -11.24
CA ASN A 324 -7.73 22.06 -10.62
C ASN A 324 -7.98 22.10 -9.11
N MET A 325 -7.40 23.05 -8.38
CA MET A 325 -7.64 23.22 -6.94
C MET A 325 -9.11 23.56 -6.64
N THR A 326 -9.72 24.42 -7.47
CA THR A 326 -11.14 24.76 -7.35
C THR A 326 -12.04 23.55 -7.58
N LEU A 327 -11.73 22.75 -8.60
CA LEU A 327 -12.46 21.51 -8.89
C LEU A 327 -12.41 20.52 -7.71
N VAL A 328 -11.25 20.37 -7.06
CA VAL A 328 -11.12 19.54 -5.85
C VAL A 328 -11.95 20.09 -4.69
N LYS A 329 -11.89 21.41 -4.43
CA LYS A 329 -12.74 22.02 -3.39
C LYS A 329 -14.23 21.75 -3.66
N ASP A 330 -14.69 21.99 -4.89
CA ASP A 330 -16.09 21.83 -5.27
C ASP A 330 -16.53 20.36 -5.19
N PHE A 331 -15.64 19.42 -5.51
CA PHE A 331 -15.88 17.99 -5.36
C PHE A 331 -16.18 17.62 -3.90
N PHE A 332 -15.36 18.10 -2.95
CA PHE A 332 -15.59 17.86 -1.53
C PHE A 332 -16.78 18.65 -0.97
N ALA A 333 -17.09 19.82 -1.52
CA ALA A 333 -18.31 20.57 -1.16
C ALA A 333 -19.58 19.80 -1.58
N GLU A 334 -19.58 19.18 -2.76
CA GLU A 334 -20.70 18.33 -3.20
C GLU A 334 -20.79 17.04 -2.37
N ASN A 335 -19.65 16.44 -1.98
CA ASN A 335 -19.64 15.31 -1.05
C ASN A 335 -20.20 15.69 0.33
N HIS A 336 -19.82 16.86 0.86
CA HIS A 336 -20.34 17.40 2.12
C HIS A 336 -21.85 17.65 2.07
N LYS A 337 -22.36 18.23 0.97
CA LYS A 337 -23.80 18.40 0.76
C LYS A 337 -24.57 17.09 0.80
N LYS A 338 -24.01 16.02 0.20
CA LYS A 338 -24.60 14.67 0.28
C LYS A 338 -24.57 14.11 1.70
N TYR A 339 -23.48 14.33 2.43
CA TYR A 339 -23.37 13.98 3.85
C TYR A 339 -24.46 14.64 4.71
N LEU A 340 -24.71 15.94 4.53
CA LEU A 340 -25.79 16.63 5.25
C LEU A 340 -27.18 16.04 4.94
N ALA A 341 -27.40 15.59 3.70
CA ALA A 341 -28.64 14.93 3.31
C ALA A 341 -28.84 13.58 4.04
N LEU A 342 -27.76 12.86 4.39
CA LEU A 342 -27.85 11.61 5.14
C LEU A 342 -28.34 11.81 6.58
N TYR A 343 -27.99 12.95 7.19
CA TYR A 343 -28.56 13.35 8.48
C TYR A 343 -30.04 13.71 8.35
N ALA A 344 -30.41 14.46 7.32
CA ALA A 344 -31.80 14.80 7.05
C ALA A 344 -32.68 13.56 6.78
N SER A 345 -32.13 12.49 6.21
CA SER A 345 -32.83 11.23 5.96
C SER A 345 -32.80 10.24 7.14
N GLY A 346 -32.14 10.58 8.26
CA GLY A 346 -32.01 9.70 9.43
C GLY A 346 -31.11 8.47 9.21
N THR A 347 -30.22 8.52 8.21
CA THR A 347 -29.28 7.43 7.90
C THR A 347 -28.08 7.42 8.86
N CYS A 348 -27.72 8.59 9.41
CA CYS A 348 -26.62 8.74 10.36
C CYS A 348 -27.14 8.72 11.81
N GLN A 349 -26.24 8.49 12.76
CA GLN A 349 -26.55 8.53 14.18
C GLN A 349 -26.83 9.98 14.62
N GLY A 350 -28.02 10.20 15.18
CA GLY A 350 -28.49 11.52 15.61
C GLY A 350 -29.21 12.29 14.51
N SER A 351 -29.71 13.49 14.86
CA SER A 351 -30.47 14.34 13.93
C SER A 351 -29.65 15.45 13.28
N THR A 352 -28.42 15.68 13.74
CA THR A 352 -27.53 16.74 13.24
C THR A 352 -26.08 16.26 13.20
N PRO A 353 -25.29 16.69 12.20
CA PRO A 353 -23.86 16.40 12.13
C PRO A 353 -23.10 17.00 13.33
N PRO A 354 -21.92 16.46 13.68
CA PRO A 354 -21.05 17.07 14.68
C PRO A 354 -20.71 18.52 14.30
N ALA A 355 -20.64 19.40 15.30
CA ALA A 355 -20.54 20.85 15.08
C ALA A 355 -19.37 21.28 14.17
N HIS A 356 -18.23 20.61 14.24
CA HIS A 356 -17.05 20.95 13.44
C HIS A 356 -17.22 20.66 11.94
N VAL A 357 -18.09 19.71 11.55
CA VAL A 357 -18.41 19.37 10.15
C VAL A 357 -19.83 19.76 9.73
N ALA A 358 -20.54 20.54 10.57
CA ALA A 358 -21.88 21.00 10.24
C ALA A 358 -21.91 21.98 9.05
N GLU A 359 -20.80 22.68 8.82
CA GLU A 359 -20.61 23.59 7.69
C GLU A 359 -19.36 23.18 6.90
N PHE A 360 -19.39 23.41 5.58
CA PHE A 360 -18.20 23.24 4.74
C PHE A 360 -17.25 24.43 4.96
N LYS A 361 -16.20 24.21 5.74
CA LYS A 361 -15.19 25.23 6.12
C LYS A 361 -13.79 24.81 5.70
N TYR A 362 -12.92 25.80 5.53
CA TYR A 362 -11.53 25.67 5.11
C TYR A 362 -10.82 24.55 5.86
N TRP A 363 -10.81 24.60 7.19
CA TRP A 363 -9.97 23.70 7.99
C TRP A 363 -10.39 22.23 7.85
N GLU A 364 -11.69 21.93 7.94
CA GLU A 364 -12.16 20.56 7.76
C GLU A 364 -12.04 20.12 6.29
N ALA A 365 -12.35 20.99 5.33
CA ALA A 365 -12.17 20.68 3.91
C ALA A 365 -10.73 20.27 3.59
N ILE A 366 -9.73 21.00 4.11
CA ILE A 366 -8.32 20.67 3.90
C ILE A 366 -7.98 19.29 4.48
N LYS A 367 -8.49 18.93 5.67
CA LYS A 367 -8.28 17.57 6.22
C LYS A 367 -8.88 16.49 5.31
N HIS A 368 -10.10 16.68 4.82
CA HIS A 368 -10.74 15.73 3.92
C HIS A 368 -10.05 15.64 2.56
N ILE A 369 -9.53 16.75 2.03
CA ILE A 369 -8.77 16.81 0.77
C ILE A 369 -7.43 16.06 0.89
N TYR A 370 -6.61 16.40 1.88
CA TYR A 370 -5.30 15.74 2.06
C TYR A 370 -5.43 14.30 2.55
N GLY A 371 -6.50 13.99 3.29
CA GLY A 371 -6.85 12.62 3.67
C GLY A 371 -7.56 11.84 2.57
N TRP A 372 -8.02 12.49 1.49
CA TRP A 372 -8.91 11.94 0.46
C TRP A 372 -10.01 11.04 1.04
N VAL A 373 -10.67 11.51 2.09
CA VAL A 373 -11.71 10.77 2.82
C VAL A 373 -13.06 11.48 2.71
N PRO A 374 -14.17 10.75 2.51
CA PRO A 374 -15.50 11.35 2.47
C PRO A 374 -15.91 11.91 3.84
N TYR A 375 -16.84 12.85 3.84
CA TYR A 375 -17.59 13.23 5.04
C TYR A 375 -18.53 12.09 5.42
N ASN A 376 -18.33 11.53 6.61
CA ASN A 376 -19.04 10.35 7.13
C ASN A 376 -19.18 10.37 8.66
N GLU A 377 -18.83 11.46 9.32
CA GLU A 377 -18.80 11.57 10.77
C GLU A 377 -20.20 11.28 11.33
N GLY A 378 -20.31 10.27 12.20
CA GLY A 378 -21.58 9.80 12.75
C GLY A 378 -22.41 8.93 11.80
N CYS A 379 -21.88 8.54 10.64
CA CYS A 379 -22.49 7.64 9.68
C CYS A 379 -21.64 6.36 9.53
N GLY A 380 -22.16 5.35 8.81
CA GLY A 380 -21.35 4.18 8.43
C GLY A 380 -20.28 4.54 7.38
N ALA A 381 -19.11 3.88 7.42
CA ALA A 381 -17.97 4.17 6.52
C ALA A 381 -18.31 4.09 5.02
N ALA A 382 -19.35 3.33 4.65
CA ALA A 382 -19.82 3.18 3.27
C ALA A 382 -20.95 4.14 2.87
N ALA A 383 -21.41 5.04 3.75
CA ALA A 383 -22.64 5.81 3.56
C ALA A 383 -22.50 6.92 2.50
N ASN A 384 -21.38 7.64 2.45
CA ASN A 384 -21.17 8.76 1.53
C ASN A 384 -19.91 8.62 0.67
N LYS A 385 -19.81 7.52 -0.09
CA LYS A 385 -18.60 7.19 -0.86
C LYS A 385 -18.19 8.31 -1.83
N LEU A 386 -16.90 8.65 -1.86
CA LEU A 386 -16.34 9.58 -2.85
C LEU A 386 -16.62 9.12 -4.29
N SER A 387 -16.61 7.81 -4.55
CA SER A 387 -16.90 7.23 -5.87
C SER A 387 -18.31 7.52 -6.40
N ALA A 388 -19.26 7.90 -5.53
CA ALA A 388 -20.60 8.34 -5.92
C ALA A 388 -20.70 9.86 -6.11
N THR A 389 -19.58 10.58 -6.08
CA THR A 389 -19.54 12.04 -6.23
C THR A 389 -19.20 12.44 -7.66
N THR A 390 -19.92 13.44 -8.16
CA THR A 390 -19.76 14.01 -9.50
C THR A 390 -19.96 15.51 -9.38
N VAL A 391 -19.07 16.29 -9.98
CA VAL A 391 -19.13 17.76 -9.94
C VAL A 391 -18.70 18.30 -11.29
N HIS A 392 -19.37 19.35 -11.79
CA HIS A 392 -19.06 19.97 -13.10
C HIS A 392 -18.94 18.96 -14.27
N GLY A 393 -19.75 17.91 -14.26
CA GLY A 393 -19.72 16.83 -15.27
C GLY A 393 -18.49 15.92 -15.19
N ARG A 394 -17.71 15.99 -14.11
CA ARG A 394 -16.55 15.13 -13.83
C ARG A 394 -16.87 14.16 -12.70
N ASP A 395 -16.58 12.89 -12.91
CA ASP A 395 -16.74 11.84 -11.91
C ASP A 395 -15.52 11.75 -10.98
N HIS A 396 -15.62 10.92 -9.94
CA HIS A 396 -14.53 10.65 -9.00
C HIS A 396 -13.23 10.22 -9.70
N ALA A 397 -13.31 9.34 -10.69
CA ALA A 397 -12.12 8.81 -11.36
C ALA A 397 -11.33 9.91 -12.07
N TYR A 398 -12.03 10.84 -12.73
CA TYR A 398 -11.41 12.02 -13.33
C TYR A 398 -10.76 12.91 -12.27
N VAL A 399 -11.51 13.31 -11.23
CA VAL A 399 -11.02 14.27 -10.22
C VAL A 399 -9.86 13.67 -9.42
N GLN A 400 -9.92 12.39 -9.08
CA GLN A 400 -8.85 11.67 -8.39
C GLN A 400 -7.58 11.60 -9.24
N ALA A 401 -7.69 11.22 -10.52
CA ALA A 401 -6.54 11.13 -11.41
C ALA A 401 -5.84 12.50 -11.57
N MET A 402 -6.63 13.58 -11.75
CA MET A 402 -6.12 14.95 -11.80
C MET A 402 -5.48 15.36 -10.46
N TYR A 403 -6.14 15.10 -9.33
CA TYR A 403 -5.60 15.44 -8.01
C TYR A 403 -4.25 14.77 -7.77
N ILE A 404 -4.11 13.50 -8.16
CA ILE A 404 -2.84 12.78 -8.10
C ILE A 404 -1.82 13.44 -9.03
N GLN A 405 -2.07 13.42 -10.34
CA GLN A 405 -1.05 13.73 -11.36
C GLN A 405 -0.71 15.22 -11.44
N ASP A 406 -1.72 16.08 -11.34
CA ASP A 406 -1.58 17.51 -11.62
C ASP A 406 -1.42 18.35 -10.35
N LEU A 407 -1.82 17.84 -9.18
CA LEU A 407 -1.69 18.55 -7.92
C LEU A 407 -0.65 17.87 -7.01
N GLN A 408 -0.87 16.64 -6.55
CA GLN A 408 0.02 15.98 -5.59
C GLN A 408 1.44 15.77 -6.13
N TYR A 409 1.57 15.41 -7.41
CA TYR A 409 2.85 15.29 -8.11
C TYR A 409 3.32 16.60 -8.78
N ASN A 410 2.72 17.75 -8.45
CA ASN A 410 2.99 19.00 -9.15
C ASN A 410 4.43 19.52 -9.00
N TYR A 411 5.21 19.02 -8.04
CA TYR A 411 6.65 19.29 -7.93
C TYR A 411 7.44 18.88 -9.19
N LYS A 412 6.87 18.03 -10.05
CA LYS A 412 7.43 17.65 -11.36
C LYS A 412 7.14 18.68 -12.46
N GLN A 413 6.24 19.64 -12.21
CA GLN A 413 5.86 20.66 -13.18
C GLN A 413 6.83 21.84 -13.15
N SER A 414 7.05 22.45 -14.31
CA SER A 414 7.98 23.58 -14.48
C SER A 414 7.64 24.77 -13.57
N ALA A 415 6.35 25.04 -13.34
CA ALA A 415 5.91 26.13 -12.47
C ALA A 415 6.34 25.91 -11.00
N ALA A 416 6.14 24.71 -10.45
CA ALA A 416 6.55 24.40 -9.09
C ALA A 416 8.07 24.26 -8.94
N GLN A 417 8.77 23.85 -10.00
CA GLN A 417 10.24 23.86 -10.01
C GLN A 417 10.82 25.28 -9.99
N ALA A 418 10.17 26.22 -10.69
CA ALA A 418 10.56 27.63 -10.69
C ALA A 418 10.17 28.37 -9.41
N ASP A 419 9.02 28.03 -8.82
CA ASP A 419 8.58 28.53 -7.51
C ASP A 419 8.12 27.36 -6.61
N PRO A 420 9.02 26.83 -5.76
CA PRO A 420 8.73 25.71 -4.86
C PRO A 420 7.55 25.94 -3.91
N LYS A 421 7.14 27.20 -3.68
CA LYS A 421 5.97 27.54 -2.86
C LYS A 421 4.65 27.10 -3.50
N LEU A 422 4.67 26.82 -4.81
CA LEU A 422 3.53 26.26 -5.53
C LEU A 422 3.40 24.74 -5.33
N THR A 423 4.33 24.08 -4.63
CA THR A 423 4.22 22.63 -4.39
C THR A 423 3.07 22.35 -3.43
N ILE A 424 2.05 21.59 -3.87
CA ILE A 424 0.85 21.36 -3.04
C ILE A 424 1.14 20.41 -1.87
N ASN A 425 2.08 19.48 -2.07
CA ASN A 425 2.44 18.50 -1.06
C ASN A 425 3.93 18.10 -1.20
N PRO A 426 4.84 18.86 -0.56
CA PRO A 426 6.27 18.56 -0.50
C PRO A 426 6.62 17.12 -0.07
N TYR A 427 5.78 16.52 0.78
CA TYR A 427 5.98 15.17 1.28
C TYR A 427 5.93 14.10 0.18
N VAL A 428 5.15 14.32 -0.89
CA VAL A 428 5.07 13.37 -2.03
C VAL A 428 6.41 13.26 -2.74
N LYS A 429 7.12 14.38 -2.92
CA LYS A 429 8.48 14.36 -3.47
C LYS A 429 9.44 13.60 -2.56
N LEU A 430 9.35 13.81 -1.24
CA LEU A 430 10.17 13.10 -0.28
C LEU A 430 9.98 11.58 -0.42
N ILE A 431 8.74 11.10 -0.41
CA ILE A 431 8.44 9.66 -0.47
C ILE A 431 8.87 9.06 -1.80
N HIS A 432 8.42 9.60 -2.93
CA HIS A 432 8.57 8.94 -4.22
C HIS A 432 9.90 9.17 -4.92
N ASP A 433 10.45 10.38 -4.82
CA ASP A 433 11.64 10.75 -5.57
C ASP A 433 12.90 10.73 -4.68
N ASP A 434 12.85 11.31 -3.47
CA ASP A 434 14.04 11.40 -2.61
C ASP A 434 14.33 10.07 -1.88
N LEU A 435 13.31 9.41 -1.36
CA LEU A 435 13.41 8.10 -0.70
C LEU A 435 13.25 6.91 -1.67
N GLY A 436 12.86 7.19 -2.92
CA GLY A 436 12.68 6.21 -3.97
C GLY A 436 11.63 5.15 -3.66
N MET A 437 10.58 5.50 -2.93
CA MET A 437 9.58 4.54 -2.45
C MET A 437 8.53 4.22 -3.50
N SER A 438 8.22 2.92 -3.62
CA SER A 438 6.99 2.43 -4.27
C SER A 438 5.97 2.08 -3.18
N ALA A 439 5.36 3.10 -2.58
CA ALA A 439 4.44 2.98 -1.43
C ALA A 439 3.55 4.25 -1.34
N TYR A 440 2.49 4.21 -0.52
CA TYR A 440 1.59 5.36 -0.36
C TYR A 440 2.29 6.60 0.21
N GLY A 441 2.43 7.69 -0.57
CA GLY A 441 2.83 9.02 -0.07
C GLY A 441 1.67 9.89 0.45
N PHE A 442 0.42 9.55 0.07
CA PHE A 442 -0.83 10.14 0.55
C PHE A 442 -1.99 9.15 0.31
N SER A 443 -3.19 9.43 0.80
CA SER A 443 -4.29 8.46 0.92
C SER A 443 -4.79 7.82 -0.39
N VAL A 444 -4.47 8.42 -1.54
CA VAL A 444 -4.78 7.86 -2.87
C VAL A 444 -3.58 7.84 -3.80
N ASP A 445 -2.39 7.95 -3.21
CA ASP A 445 -1.13 7.88 -3.92
C ASP A 445 -0.86 6.45 -4.38
N ASP A 446 -1.08 6.25 -5.68
CA ASP A 446 -0.71 5.07 -6.46
C ASP A 446 -1.47 3.75 -6.21
N ALA A 447 -1.47 2.90 -7.24
CA ALA A 447 -2.06 1.56 -7.23
C ALA A 447 -1.09 0.48 -6.68
N VAL A 448 0.06 0.88 -6.16
CA VAL A 448 1.12 0.02 -5.59
C VAL A 448 1.03 0.00 -4.07
N GLY A 449 0.38 1.00 -3.49
CA GLY A 449 0.23 1.14 -2.05
C GLY A 449 -0.41 -0.10 -1.41
N PHE A 450 -1.36 -0.76 -2.07
CA PHE A 450 -1.81 -2.11 -1.69
C PHE A 450 -1.56 -3.12 -2.81
N MET A 451 -0.76 -4.12 -2.51
CA MET A 451 -0.42 -5.22 -3.40
C MET A 451 -1.18 -6.47 -2.97
N SER A 452 -1.79 -7.19 -3.91
CA SER A 452 -2.37 -8.52 -3.67
C SER A 452 -1.86 -9.48 -4.74
N GLU A 453 -0.96 -10.37 -4.34
CA GLU A 453 -0.14 -11.13 -5.28
C GLU A 453 -0.10 -12.61 -4.91
N LEU A 454 0.00 -13.48 -5.91
CA LEU A 454 0.19 -14.91 -5.65
C LEU A 454 1.51 -15.12 -4.88
N GLY A 455 1.45 -15.81 -3.73
CA GLY A 455 2.63 -16.08 -2.93
C GLY A 455 2.37 -16.96 -1.70
N ASN A 456 3.46 -17.44 -1.10
CA ASN A 456 3.45 -18.30 0.08
C ASN A 456 3.72 -17.53 1.39
N GLY A 457 3.92 -16.23 1.30
CA GLY A 457 4.29 -15.37 2.42
C GLY A 457 4.89 -14.06 1.95
N LEU A 458 5.49 -13.33 2.89
CA LEU A 458 6.13 -12.05 2.66
C LEU A 458 7.55 -12.04 3.22
N VAL A 459 8.40 -11.22 2.61
CA VAL A 459 9.76 -10.94 3.08
C VAL A 459 9.87 -9.45 3.33
N PHE A 460 10.10 -9.08 4.60
CA PHE A 460 10.37 -7.74 5.06
C PHE A 460 11.87 -7.58 5.21
N THR A 461 12.42 -6.51 4.63
CA THR A 461 13.82 -6.13 4.83
C THR A 461 13.89 -4.70 5.34
N VAL A 462 14.84 -4.44 6.24
CA VAL A 462 15.16 -3.09 6.72
C VAL A 462 16.55 -2.72 6.23
N GLY A 463 16.70 -1.61 5.50
CA GLY A 463 18.04 -1.09 5.17
C GLY A 463 18.73 -1.73 3.96
N GLY A 464 18.04 -2.51 3.12
CA GLY A 464 18.66 -3.15 1.95
C GLY A 464 17.81 -4.24 1.29
N VAL A 465 18.21 -4.67 0.09
CA VAL A 465 17.45 -5.64 -0.73
C VAL A 465 17.79 -7.11 -0.48
N GLN A 466 18.85 -7.41 0.29
CA GLN A 466 19.26 -8.79 0.52
C GLN A 466 18.11 -9.58 1.16
N GLY A 467 17.85 -10.80 0.69
CA GLY A 467 16.74 -11.65 1.14
C GLY A 467 15.45 -11.53 0.30
N LEU A 468 15.25 -10.41 -0.41
CA LEU A 468 14.13 -10.28 -1.36
C LEU A 468 14.34 -11.19 -2.57
N GLU A 469 13.29 -11.88 -3.01
CA GLU A 469 13.33 -12.72 -4.21
C GLU A 469 13.48 -11.88 -5.49
N ASN A 470 12.89 -10.69 -5.49
CA ASN A 470 13.09 -9.68 -6.52
C ASN A 470 13.67 -8.41 -5.88
N PRO A 471 14.95 -8.08 -6.13
CA PRO A 471 15.60 -6.92 -5.55
C PRO A 471 15.25 -5.61 -6.25
N LYS A 472 14.32 -5.61 -7.21
CA LYS A 472 13.84 -4.40 -7.88
C LYS A 472 12.56 -3.88 -7.23
N PRO A 473 12.38 -2.55 -7.12
CA PRO A 473 11.12 -1.97 -6.68
C PRO A 473 10.01 -2.31 -7.68
N PHE A 474 8.78 -2.41 -7.17
CA PHE A 474 7.61 -2.67 -7.99
C PHE A 474 7.24 -1.47 -8.86
N ASN A 475 6.93 -1.71 -10.13
CA ASN A 475 6.46 -0.68 -11.04
C ASN A 475 5.52 -1.25 -12.11
N TYR A 476 4.27 -0.75 -12.16
CA TYR A 476 3.29 -1.16 -13.17
C TYR A 476 3.76 -0.90 -14.61
N ALA A 477 4.56 0.15 -14.83
CA ALA A 477 5.05 0.48 -16.16
C ALA A 477 6.11 -0.53 -16.64
N ASP A 478 6.85 -1.18 -15.72
CA ASP A 478 7.89 -2.16 -16.05
C ASP A 478 7.31 -3.57 -16.27
N GLY A 479 6.13 -3.85 -15.73
CA GLY A 479 5.48 -5.15 -15.79
C GLY A 479 4.34 -5.26 -16.78
N PHE A 480 3.68 -6.42 -16.76
CA PHE A 480 2.44 -6.72 -17.48
C PHE A 480 1.75 -7.95 -16.87
N SER A 481 0.46 -8.12 -17.16
CA SER A 481 -0.26 -9.36 -16.85
C SER A 481 -0.47 -10.17 -18.13
N VAL A 482 -0.18 -11.47 -18.08
CA VAL A 482 -0.60 -12.41 -19.12
C VAL A 482 -2.03 -12.83 -18.81
N LEU A 483 -2.95 -12.59 -19.73
CA LEU A 483 -4.36 -12.95 -19.59
C LEU A 483 -4.76 -13.93 -20.69
N LEU A 484 -5.37 -15.04 -20.31
CA LEU A 484 -5.95 -16.04 -21.19
C LEU A 484 -7.47 -15.86 -21.21
N GLY A 485 -8.10 -16.18 -22.33
CA GLY A 485 -9.56 -16.28 -22.38
C GLY A 485 -10.08 -17.28 -21.34
N ALA A 486 -11.23 -16.99 -20.73
CA ALA A 486 -11.89 -17.85 -19.77
C ALA A 486 -12.87 -18.79 -20.49
N PRO A 487 -12.57 -20.09 -20.64
CA PRO A 487 -13.51 -21.03 -21.27
C PRO A 487 -14.71 -21.29 -20.35
N ASP A 488 -15.94 -21.13 -20.87
CA ASP A 488 -17.19 -21.33 -20.13
C ASP A 488 -17.37 -22.77 -19.62
N VAL A 489 -16.76 -23.73 -20.31
CA VAL A 489 -16.82 -25.16 -19.97
C VAL A 489 -16.00 -25.52 -18.73
N VAL A 490 -15.11 -24.63 -18.27
CA VAL A 490 -14.30 -24.85 -17.07
C VAL A 490 -14.95 -24.17 -15.88
N SER A 491 -15.36 -24.98 -14.91
CA SER A 491 -15.93 -24.51 -13.66
C SER A 491 -14.92 -23.72 -12.82
N GLU A 492 -15.41 -22.79 -12.00
CA GLU A 492 -14.56 -21.90 -11.17
C GLU A 492 -13.63 -22.64 -10.19
N ASN A 493 -13.91 -23.90 -9.88
CA ASN A 493 -13.12 -24.74 -8.98
C ASN A 493 -12.13 -25.67 -9.70
N LYS A 494 -11.82 -25.41 -10.97
CA LYS A 494 -10.87 -26.20 -11.76
C LYS A 494 -9.71 -25.33 -12.25
N PRO A 495 -8.46 -25.80 -12.13
CA PRO A 495 -7.31 -25.03 -12.57
C PRO A 495 -7.25 -24.96 -14.10
N LEU A 496 -6.82 -23.81 -14.62
CA LEU A 496 -6.43 -23.65 -16.02
C LEU A 496 -4.92 -23.70 -16.21
N LEU A 497 -4.18 -23.26 -15.20
CA LEU A 497 -2.73 -23.10 -15.21
C LEU A 497 -2.13 -23.89 -14.05
N LYS A 498 -0.97 -24.49 -14.27
CA LYS A 498 -0.21 -25.24 -13.24
C LYS A 498 0.97 -24.46 -12.71
N LYS A 499 1.70 -23.77 -13.58
CA LYS A 499 2.91 -23.03 -13.22
C LYS A 499 3.30 -22.03 -14.31
N TYR A 500 4.09 -21.04 -13.95
CA TYR A 500 4.69 -20.09 -14.88
C TYR A 500 6.09 -19.66 -14.45
N GLY A 501 6.82 -19.09 -15.39
CA GLY A 501 8.08 -18.42 -15.13
C GLY A 501 8.53 -17.49 -16.24
N VAL A 502 9.50 -16.66 -15.88
CA VAL A 502 10.05 -15.61 -16.74
C VAL A 502 11.57 -15.68 -16.67
N CYS A 503 12.20 -15.52 -17.83
CA CYS A 503 13.64 -15.39 -17.95
C CYS A 503 13.97 -14.24 -18.89
N ALA A 504 14.74 -13.27 -18.40
CA ALA A 504 15.24 -12.17 -19.19
C ALA A 504 16.53 -12.59 -19.92
N ILE A 505 16.59 -12.33 -21.22
CA ILE A 505 17.70 -12.77 -22.08
C ILE A 505 18.99 -12.06 -21.66
N GLY A 506 20.08 -12.81 -21.57
CA GLY A 506 21.40 -12.34 -21.16
C GLY A 506 21.59 -12.09 -19.66
N GLN A 507 20.57 -12.31 -18.82
CA GLN A 507 20.68 -12.10 -17.37
C GLN A 507 21.29 -13.28 -16.62
N ASP A 508 20.97 -14.52 -17.02
CA ASP A 508 21.56 -15.73 -16.43
C ASP A 508 22.74 -16.20 -17.30
N ALA A 509 23.97 -16.08 -16.79
CA ALA A 509 25.17 -16.53 -17.50
C ALA A 509 25.16 -18.05 -17.82
N SER A 510 24.42 -18.85 -17.05
CA SER A 510 24.26 -20.29 -17.26
C SER A 510 23.12 -20.65 -18.23
N ASP A 511 22.29 -19.67 -18.61
CA ASP A 511 21.21 -19.79 -19.58
C ASP A 511 20.95 -18.46 -20.31
N PRO A 512 21.95 -17.95 -21.08
CA PRO A 512 21.89 -16.60 -21.63
C PRO A 512 20.74 -16.42 -22.64
N ASN A 513 20.23 -17.51 -23.22
CA ASN A 513 19.14 -17.51 -24.18
C ASN A 513 17.81 -17.96 -23.58
N CYS A 514 17.74 -18.17 -22.27
CA CYS A 514 16.53 -18.61 -21.58
C CYS A 514 15.95 -19.91 -22.16
N ASN A 515 16.80 -20.89 -22.46
CA ASN A 515 16.42 -22.17 -23.05
C ASN A 515 15.97 -23.21 -22.02
N LYS A 516 16.36 -23.06 -20.75
CA LYS A 516 15.88 -23.94 -19.67
C LYS A 516 14.41 -23.66 -19.39
N ASP A 517 13.65 -24.71 -19.09
CA ASP A 517 12.28 -24.59 -18.61
C ASP A 517 12.27 -24.13 -17.15
N LYS A 518 12.36 -22.82 -16.95
CA LYS A 518 12.32 -22.17 -15.64
C LYS A 518 10.91 -21.65 -15.37
N GLN A 519 10.12 -22.46 -14.67
CA GLN A 519 8.75 -22.14 -14.25
C GLN A 519 8.66 -22.25 -12.73
N ASP A 520 9.16 -21.21 -12.06
CA ASP A 520 9.42 -21.22 -10.61
C ASP A 520 8.18 -20.92 -9.76
N VAL A 521 7.06 -20.52 -10.37
CA VAL A 521 5.84 -20.18 -9.66
C VAL A 521 4.76 -21.21 -9.95
N THR A 522 4.33 -21.93 -8.91
CA THR A 522 3.22 -22.87 -8.96
C THR A 522 1.89 -22.12 -8.83
N MET A 523 0.99 -22.39 -9.75
CA MET A 523 -0.37 -21.84 -9.74
C MET A 523 -1.28 -22.68 -8.83
N PRO A 524 -2.27 -22.05 -8.18
CA PRO A 524 -3.28 -22.75 -7.41
C PRO A 524 -4.04 -23.83 -8.18
N GLY A 525 -4.14 -25.02 -7.59
CA GLY A 525 -4.82 -26.17 -8.19
C GLY A 525 -6.33 -26.25 -7.92
N SER A 526 -6.88 -25.37 -7.09
CA SER A 526 -8.26 -25.43 -6.58
C SER A 526 -9.26 -24.56 -7.33
N ARG A 527 -8.81 -23.69 -8.24
CA ARG A 527 -9.66 -22.66 -8.86
C ARG A 527 -9.23 -22.27 -10.26
N LYS A 528 -10.16 -21.69 -11.00
CA LYS A 528 -9.97 -21.17 -12.36
C LYS A 528 -9.25 -19.83 -12.31
N ILE A 529 -7.94 -19.84 -12.54
CA ILE A 529 -7.14 -18.62 -12.70
C ILE A 529 -6.79 -18.47 -14.17
N VAL A 530 -7.22 -17.36 -14.76
CA VAL A 530 -7.13 -17.09 -16.20
C VAL A 530 -5.86 -16.33 -16.60
N GLY A 531 -4.89 -16.16 -15.70
CA GLY A 531 -3.70 -15.38 -16.00
C GLY A 531 -2.76 -15.22 -14.81
N PHE A 532 -1.70 -14.47 -14.99
CA PHE A 532 -0.72 -14.16 -13.95
C PHE A 532 -0.02 -12.83 -14.24
N ARG A 533 0.51 -12.21 -13.18
CA ARG A 533 1.24 -10.94 -13.26
C ARG A 533 2.74 -11.20 -13.34
N VAL A 534 3.39 -10.44 -14.20
CA VAL A 534 4.84 -10.24 -14.23
C VAL A 534 5.07 -8.78 -13.84
N GLY A 535 5.37 -8.54 -12.57
CA GLY A 535 5.33 -7.21 -11.95
C GLY A 535 6.54 -6.34 -12.30
N SER A 536 7.75 -6.80 -11.99
CA SER A 536 8.96 -5.99 -12.23
C SER A 536 10.08 -6.86 -12.74
N VAL A 537 10.51 -6.53 -13.95
CA VAL A 537 11.35 -7.39 -14.77
C VAL A 537 12.80 -6.90 -14.81
N PRO A 538 13.78 -7.81 -14.92
CA PRO A 538 15.18 -7.44 -15.07
C PRO A 538 15.46 -6.61 -16.31
N SER A 539 14.99 -7.07 -17.47
CA SER A 539 15.20 -6.43 -18.77
C SER A 539 14.29 -7.06 -19.84
N TYR A 540 14.18 -6.37 -20.97
CA TYR A 540 13.68 -6.91 -22.24
C TYR A 540 14.87 -7.08 -23.21
N PRO A 541 14.86 -8.05 -24.15
CA PRO A 541 13.81 -9.05 -24.36
C PRO A 541 13.77 -10.15 -23.28
N MET A 542 12.62 -10.79 -23.09
CA MET A 542 12.44 -11.90 -22.13
C MET A 542 11.58 -13.02 -22.69
N LYS A 543 11.84 -14.26 -22.24
CA LYS A 543 10.96 -15.41 -22.47
C LYS A 543 10.03 -15.63 -21.28
N VAL A 544 8.75 -15.78 -21.57
CA VAL A 544 7.73 -16.21 -20.60
C VAL A 544 7.33 -17.64 -20.93
N ARG A 545 7.27 -18.51 -19.93
CA ARG A 545 6.75 -19.87 -20.05
C ARG A 545 5.65 -20.13 -19.04
N PHE A 546 4.64 -20.88 -19.44
CA PHE A 546 3.64 -21.38 -18.51
C PHE A 546 3.08 -22.72 -18.98
N THR A 547 2.54 -23.47 -18.04
CA THR A 547 1.96 -24.80 -18.28
C THR A 547 0.49 -24.80 -17.95
N ASP A 548 -0.36 -25.30 -18.85
CA ASP A 548 -1.79 -25.46 -18.61
C ASP A 548 -2.14 -26.76 -17.86
N ALA A 549 -3.42 -26.97 -17.57
CA ALA A 549 -3.91 -28.13 -16.84
C ALA A 549 -3.63 -29.49 -17.54
N GLN A 550 -3.27 -29.49 -18.83
CA GLN A 550 -3.03 -30.66 -19.67
C GLN A 550 -1.54 -30.86 -19.96
N ASP A 551 -0.69 -30.14 -19.23
CA ASP A 551 0.75 -30.15 -19.39
C ASP A 551 1.21 -29.67 -20.77
N ASN A 552 0.40 -28.85 -21.47
CA ASN A 552 0.90 -28.10 -22.60
C ASN A 552 1.75 -26.92 -22.11
N VAL A 553 2.93 -26.74 -22.69
CA VAL A 553 3.86 -25.67 -22.36
C VAL A 553 3.80 -24.58 -23.42
N TYR A 554 3.45 -23.38 -22.98
CA TYR A 554 3.39 -22.17 -23.78
C TYR A 554 4.70 -21.42 -23.61
N THR A 555 5.33 -21.01 -24.70
CA THR A 555 6.53 -20.16 -24.70
C THR A 555 6.25 -18.91 -25.50
N LEU A 556 6.53 -17.75 -24.90
CA LEU A 556 6.37 -16.42 -25.49
C LEU A 556 7.70 -15.67 -25.46
N LEU A 557 7.99 -14.87 -26.49
CA LEU A 557 9.09 -13.91 -26.47
C LEU A 557 8.52 -12.48 -26.46
N ILE A 558 8.82 -11.75 -25.39
CA ILE A 558 8.44 -10.34 -25.24
C ILE A 558 9.68 -9.51 -25.54
N LYS A 559 9.68 -8.81 -26.68
CA LYS A 559 10.87 -8.11 -27.20
C LYS A 559 11.08 -6.76 -26.55
N GLU A 560 10.00 -6.05 -26.28
CA GLU A 560 10.03 -4.65 -25.83
C GLU A 560 9.11 -4.43 -24.63
N LYS A 561 9.48 -3.41 -23.84
CA LYS A 561 8.63 -2.84 -22.80
C LYS A 561 7.39 -2.19 -23.44
N PHE A 562 6.26 -2.23 -22.75
CA PHE A 562 5.05 -1.53 -23.17
C PHE A 562 5.30 -0.01 -23.14
N ALA A 563 5.06 0.68 -24.25
CA ALA A 563 5.16 2.12 -24.30
C ALA A 563 4.13 2.78 -23.35
N THR A 564 4.53 3.86 -22.69
CA THR A 564 3.63 4.66 -21.85
C THR A 564 2.46 5.18 -22.68
N CYS A 565 1.24 5.08 -22.15
CA CYS A 565 0.05 5.61 -22.81
C CYS A 565 0.02 7.14 -22.71
N SER A 566 0.13 7.85 -23.83
CA SER A 566 0.07 9.32 -23.92
C SER A 566 -1.24 9.84 -24.54
N GLY A 567 -2.24 8.98 -24.76
CA GLY A 567 -3.50 9.31 -25.43
C GLY A 567 -4.67 8.45 -24.96
N ALA A 568 -5.68 8.29 -25.83
CA ALA A 568 -6.82 7.43 -25.54
C ALA A 568 -6.39 5.97 -25.32
N LEU A 569 -6.82 5.37 -24.20
CA LEU A 569 -6.44 3.99 -23.80
C LEU A 569 -6.67 2.95 -24.89
N ALA A 570 -7.71 3.10 -25.71
CA ALA A 570 -8.02 2.19 -26.82
C ALA A 570 -6.90 2.07 -27.85
N ASN A 571 -6.00 3.07 -27.94
CA ASN A 571 -4.89 3.11 -28.89
C ASN A 571 -3.55 2.70 -28.24
N CYS A 572 -3.57 2.27 -26.98
CA CYS A 572 -2.37 1.99 -26.22
C CYS A 572 -2.16 0.47 -26.03
N PRO A 573 -0.90 -0.02 -25.99
CA PRO A 573 0.35 0.72 -26.15
C PRO A 573 0.67 1.07 -27.62
N SER A 574 1.41 2.16 -27.84
CA SER A 574 1.76 2.62 -29.20
C SER A 574 2.73 1.70 -29.95
N ASN A 575 3.53 0.89 -29.24
CA ASN A 575 4.46 -0.08 -29.82
C ASN A 575 3.91 -1.52 -29.88
N LYS A 576 2.58 -1.69 -29.93
CA LYS A 576 1.90 -3.00 -29.87
C LYS A 576 2.51 -4.10 -30.75
N THR A 577 2.86 -3.78 -31.99
CA THR A 577 3.40 -4.76 -32.96
C THR A 577 4.84 -5.20 -32.67
N ALA A 578 5.57 -4.45 -31.85
CA ALA A 578 6.96 -4.74 -31.49
C ALA A 578 7.09 -5.53 -30.18
N ILE A 579 6.05 -5.55 -29.34
CA ILE A 579 6.10 -6.16 -28.00
C ILE A 579 6.26 -7.68 -28.08
N VAL A 580 5.53 -8.36 -28.96
CA VAL A 580 5.52 -9.83 -29.02
C VAL A 580 6.09 -10.32 -30.34
N ASP A 581 7.00 -11.29 -30.26
CA ASP A 581 7.43 -12.05 -31.44
C ASP A 581 6.54 -13.27 -31.65
N SER A 582 5.55 -13.16 -32.54
CA SER A 582 4.65 -14.28 -32.84
C SER A 582 5.39 -15.46 -33.48
N SER A 583 6.55 -15.24 -34.12
CA SER A 583 7.36 -16.31 -34.71
C SER A 583 8.14 -17.11 -33.67
N ALA A 584 8.41 -16.51 -32.51
CA ALA A 584 9.07 -17.16 -31.38
C ALA A 584 8.07 -17.67 -30.34
N CYS A 585 6.77 -17.57 -30.61
CA CYS A 585 5.71 -18.13 -29.80
C CYS A 585 5.46 -19.60 -30.18
N SER A 586 5.27 -20.47 -29.19
CA SER A 586 4.95 -21.87 -29.43
C SER A 586 4.17 -22.49 -28.27
N VAL A 587 3.30 -23.45 -28.58
CA VAL A 587 2.67 -24.33 -27.61
C VAL A 587 3.08 -25.76 -27.93
N VAL A 588 3.70 -26.45 -26.96
CA VAL A 588 4.10 -27.84 -27.08
C VAL A 588 3.27 -28.71 -26.13
N THR A 589 2.92 -29.92 -26.56
CA THR A 589 2.16 -30.87 -25.74
C THR A 589 3.04 -31.47 -24.64
N ALA A 590 2.42 -32.21 -23.72
CA ALA A 590 3.13 -32.98 -22.69
C ALA A 590 4.19 -33.96 -23.28
N GLN A 591 4.03 -34.38 -24.53
CA GLN A 591 4.96 -35.25 -25.25
C GLN A 591 6.05 -34.48 -26.03
N GLY A 592 6.12 -33.15 -25.86
CA GLY A 592 7.10 -32.28 -26.51
C GLY A 592 6.82 -31.99 -27.99
N GLN A 593 5.64 -32.35 -28.51
CA GLN A 593 5.26 -32.09 -29.90
C GLN A 593 4.58 -30.72 -30.03
N LYS A 594 4.73 -30.05 -31.17
CA LYS A 594 3.99 -28.80 -31.42
C LYS A 594 2.48 -29.08 -31.42
N HIS A 595 1.72 -28.37 -30.60
CA HIS A 595 0.27 -28.49 -30.55
C HIS A 595 -0.36 -27.98 -31.85
N ALA A 596 -1.41 -28.64 -32.36
CA ALA A 596 -2.04 -28.29 -33.65
C ALA A 596 -2.55 -26.83 -33.69
N ASN A 597 -3.10 -26.35 -32.58
CA ASN A 597 -3.56 -24.96 -32.43
C ASN A 597 -2.47 -23.95 -32.04
N SER A 598 -1.18 -24.34 -31.97
CA SER A 598 -0.09 -23.47 -31.53
C SER A 598 -0.03 -22.17 -32.33
N ASP A 599 -0.01 -22.24 -33.65
CA ASP A 599 0.15 -21.05 -34.51
C ASP A 599 -1.07 -20.12 -34.41
N ARG A 600 -2.27 -20.69 -34.36
CA ARG A 600 -3.52 -19.93 -34.21
C ARG A 600 -3.58 -19.23 -32.86
N TRP A 601 -3.15 -19.88 -31.79
CA TRP A 601 -3.10 -19.29 -30.46
C TRP A 601 -2.09 -18.14 -30.39
N CYS A 602 -0.88 -18.37 -30.93
CA CYS A 602 0.18 -17.36 -31.01
C CYS A 602 -0.21 -16.12 -31.82
N ALA A 603 -0.96 -16.31 -32.92
CA ALA A 603 -1.51 -15.19 -33.71
C ALA A 603 -2.56 -14.36 -32.94
N GLY A 604 -3.11 -14.89 -31.85
CA GLY A 604 -4.09 -14.21 -31.00
C GLY A 604 -3.49 -13.26 -29.96
N ALA A 605 -2.17 -13.06 -29.93
CA ALA A 605 -1.52 -12.15 -29.00
C ALA A 605 -2.06 -10.71 -29.14
N ASN A 606 -2.50 -10.12 -28.04
CA ASN A 606 -3.05 -8.78 -28.00
C ASN A 606 -2.44 -7.95 -26.86
N PRO A 607 -1.30 -7.29 -27.08
CA PRO A 607 -0.78 -6.29 -26.14
C PRO A 607 -1.75 -5.11 -26.06
N ASN A 608 -2.19 -4.79 -24.86
CA ASN A 608 -3.13 -3.70 -24.58
C ASN A 608 -2.88 -3.08 -23.20
N GLN A 609 -3.53 -1.96 -22.94
CA GLN A 609 -3.47 -1.24 -21.66
C GLN A 609 -4.87 -0.91 -21.18
N GLY A 610 -5.09 -0.97 -19.87
CA GLY A 610 -6.40 -0.75 -19.25
C GLY A 610 -6.29 -0.15 -17.85
N ARG A 611 -7.43 0.19 -17.28
CA ARG A 611 -7.57 0.63 -15.88
C ARG A 611 -8.61 -0.26 -15.21
N ASP A 612 -8.38 -0.61 -13.95
CA ASP A 612 -9.42 -1.25 -13.16
C ASP A 612 -10.49 -0.20 -12.77
N SER A 613 -11.71 -0.66 -12.51
CA SER A 613 -12.87 0.23 -12.32
C SER A 613 -12.65 1.18 -11.15
N GLY A 614 -12.55 2.49 -11.45
CA GLY A 614 -12.34 3.52 -10.44
C GLY A 614 -10.87 3.78 -10.06
N GLU A 615 -9.91 3.10 -10.70
CA GLU A 615 -8.47 3.35 -10.49
C GLU A 615 -7.89 4.27 -11.57
N ALA A 616 -6.99 5.16 -11.18
CA ALA A 616 -6.28 6.05 -12.12
C ALA A 616 -5.12 5.35 -12.86
N VAL A 617 -4.59 4.25 -12.32
CA VAL A 617 -3.35 3.62 -12.82
C VAL A 617 -3.61 2.78 -14.06
N VAL A 618 -2.78 3.00 -15.08
CA VAL A 618 -2.77 2.22 -16.32
C VAL A 618 -1.94 0.96 -16.13
N LYS A 619 -2.55 -0.19 -16.38
CA LYS A 619 -1.94 -1.52 -16.28
C LYS A 619 -1.70 -2.08 -17.68
N ASN A 620 -0.60 -2.80 -17.84
CA ASN A 620 -0.22 -3.47 -19.08
C ASN A 620 -0.78 -4.89 -19.11
N TYR A 621 -1.37 -5.29 -20.22
CA TYR A 621 -1.88 -6.64 -20.43
C TYR A 621 -1.36 -7.22 -21.74
N LEU A 622 -0.98 -8.49 -21.68
CA LEU A 622 -0.78 -9.32 -22.84
C LEU A 622 -1.88 -10.38 -22.86
N SER A 623 -2.95 -10.08 -23.61
CA SER A 623 -4.12 -10.95 -23.69
C SER A 623 -3.98 -11.97 -24.82
N TYR A 624 -4.47 -13.18 -24.59
CA TYR A 624 -4.57 -14.27 -25.55
C TYR A 624 -6.00 -14.85 -25.56
N PRO A 625 -6.36 -15.63 -26.60
CA PRO A 625 -7.55 -16.47 -26.58
C PRO A 625 -7.53 -17.49 -25.43
N VAL A 626 -8.61 -18.29 -25.34
CA VAL A 626 -8.66 -19.45 -24.43
C VAL A 626 -7.47 -20.41 -24.68
N PRO A 627 -7.06 -21.22 -23.67
CA PRO A 627 -6.02 -22.25 -23.83
C PRO A 627 -6.25 -23.15 -25.05
N VAL A 628 -5.18 -23.69 -25.66
CA VAL A 628 -5.20 -24.32 -26.99
C VAL A 628 -6.20 -25.47 -27.16
N GLN A 629 -6.51 -26.17 -26.07
CA GLN A 629 -7.47 -27.27 -26.05
C GLN A 629 -8.94 -26.83 -26.17
N TYR A 630 -9.23 -25.56 -25.86
CA TYR A 630 -10.57 -24.98 -25.90
C TYR A 630 -10.77 -24.11 -27.13
N MET A 631 -9.76 -24.01 -28.00
CA MET A 631 -9.89 -23.29 -29.26
C MET A 631 -10.82 -24.06 -30.22
N PRO A 632 -11.66 -23.35 -30.99
CA PRO A 632 -12.62 -23.96 -31.92
C PRO A 632 -11.98 -24.78 -33.03
#